data_AF-A0A2N1U7B9-F1
#
_entry.id   AF-A0A2N1U7B9-F1
#
_cell.length_a   1.000
_cell.length_b   1.000
_cell.length_c   1.000
_cell.angle_alpha   90.00
_cell.angle_beta   90.00
_cell.angle_gamma   90.00
#
_symmetry.space_group_name_H-M   'P 1'
#
loop_
_entity.id
_entity.type
_entity.pdbx_description
1 polymer ?
#
loop_
_entity_poly.entity_id
_entity_poly.type
_entity_poly.pdbx_seq_one_letter_code
_entity_poly.pdbx_strand_id
1 'polypeptide(L)'
;MQNVTEEANQPQKRRLGWAIFLVAFLLTPVIWNAGTIELAGIDLDYGVRVYGAPKPEQKEYDGFYALKLKEMIEKTASPSRNPIIIMYQHIWYNAVTDGYDIVFWLEPNKPGSPGRSYGCYLSGNTLFLRVEYDGWNRVLTVPFSKAEIETALQHLPAEETP
;
A
#
# COMPACT_ATOMS: atom_id res chain seq x y z
N MET A 1 -15.54 41.38 39.41
CA MET A 1 -16.33 40.16 39.15
C MET A 1 -16.03 39.48 37.80
N GLN A 2 -15.10 39.99 36.97
CA GLN A 2 -14.77 39.40 35.66
C GLN A 2 -13.70 38.29 35.67
N ASN A 3 -12.84 38.20 36.69
CA ASN A 3 -11.72 37.24 36.69
C ASN A 3 -12.11 35.78 37.01
N VAL A 4 -13.24 35.54 37.68
CA VAL A 4 -13.62 34.18 38.12
C VAL A 4 -14.12 33.33 36.96
N THR A 5 -14.71 33.95 35.93
CA THR A 5 -15.26 33.27 34.75
C THR A 5 -14.20 32.91 33.71
N GLU A 6 -13.05 33.60 33.70
CA GLU A 6 -11.94 33.29 32.77
C GLU A 6 -11.13 32.06 33.21
N GLU A 7 -10.82 31.94 34.51
CA GLU A 7 -10.08 30.78 35.05
C GLU A 7 -10.87 29.48 34.90
N ALA A 8 -12.19 29.50 35.13
CA ALA A 8 -13.05 28.32 34.97
C ALA A 8 -13.15 27.83 33.52
N ASN A 9 -13.01 28.72 32.53
CA ASN A 9 -13.07 28.40 31.10
C ASN A 9 -11.75 27.92 30.50
N GLN A 10 -10.62 28.15 31.18
CA GLN A 10 -9.29 27.81 30.71
C GLN A 10 -9.05 26.29 30.52
N PRO A 11 -9.44 25.39 31.45
CA PRO A 11 -9.28 23.95 31.26
C PRO A 11 -10.19 23.41 30.14
N GLN A 12 -11.37 23.99 29.95
CA GLN A 12 -12.30 23.60 28.89
C GLN A 12 -11.77 24.00 27.49
N LYS A 13 -11.22 25.21 27.35
CA LYS A 13 -10.55 25.66 26.12
C LYS A 13 -9.33 24.79 25.78
N ARG A 14 -8.53 24.40 26.78
CA ARG A 14 -7.37 23.49 26.59
C ARG A 14 -7.81 22.10 26.11
N ARG A 15 -8.85 21.52 26.71
CA ARG A 15 -9.40 20.21 26.30
C ARG A 15 -9.96 20.26 24.87
N LEU A 16 -10.66 21.34 24.52
CA LEU A 16 -11.17 21.55 23.17
C LEU A 16 -10.03 21.67 22.15
N GLY A 17 -8.97 22.42 22.45
CA GLY A 17 -7.79 22.53 21.60
C GLY A 17 -7.11 21.17 21.36
N TRP A 18 -6.95 20.36 22.41
CA TRP A 18 -6.42 19.01 22.28
C TRP A 18 -7.31 18.09 21.44
N ALA A 19 -8.63 18.17 21.61
CA ALA A 19 -9.56 17.37 20.81
C ALA A 19 -9.48 17.74 19.33
N ILE A 20 -9.43 19.04 18.99
CA ILE A 20 -9.27 19.51 17.61
C ILE A 20 -7.95 19.01 17.02
N PHE A 21 -6.85 19.13 17.78
CA PHE A 21 -5.56 18.63 17.35
C PHE A 21 -5.59 17.12 17.06
N LEU A 22 -6.15 16.31 17.97
CA LEU A 22 -6.26 14.87 17.79
C LEU A 22 -7.11 14.51 16.56
N VAL A 23 -8.23 15.20 16.35
CA VAL A 23 -9.08 14.99 15.17
C VAL A 23 -8.31 15.34 13.89
N ALA A 24 -7.64 16.49 13.85
CA ALA A 24 -6.83 16.87 12.69
C ALA A 24 -5.71 15.85 12.43
N PHE A 25 -4.99 15.45 13.48
CA PHE A 25 -3.91 14.47 13.41
C PHE A 25 -4.37 13.11 12.87
N LEU A 26 -5.58 12.66 13.21
CA LEU A 26 -6.16 11.41 12.71
C LEU A 26 -6.81 11.56 11.33
N LEU A 27 -7.31 12.75 10.95
CA LEU A 27 -7.92 12.96 9.64
C LEU A 27 -6.88 13.17 8.53
N THR A 28 -5.76 13.84 8.82
CA THR A 28 -4.73 14.13 7.81
C THR A 28 -4.21 12.88 7.10
N PRO A 29 -3.84 11.77 7.77
CA PRO A 29 -3.43 10.54 7.10
C PRO A 29 -4.51 9.94 6.21
N VAL A 30 -5.78 10.01 6.63
CA VAL A 30 -6.91 9.47 5.86
C VAL A 30 -7.12 10.28 4.58
N ILE A 31 -7.11 11.61 4.68
CA ILE A 31 -7.23 12.49 3.52
C ILE A 31 -6.05 12.30 2.57
N TRP A 32 -4.83 12.21 3.11
CA TRP A 32 -3.63 11.94 2.33
C TRP A 32 -3.76 10.59 1.58
N ASN A 33 -4.28 9.57 2.24
CA ASN A 33 -4.41 8.24 1.65
C ASN A 33 -5.57 8.09 0.64
N ALA A 34 -6.57 8.98 0.64
CA ALA A 34 -7.84 8.84 -0.09
C ALA A 34 -7.76 8.92 -1.63
N GLY A 35 -6.57 9.02 -2.22
CA GLY A 35 -6.39 9.06 -3.67
C GLY A 35 -6.71 7.75 -4.38
N THR A 36 -6.79 7.83 -5.71
CA THR A 36 -7.01 6.68 -6.60
C THR A 36 -5.83 5.70 -6.55
N ILE A 37 -6.12 4.42 -6.82
CA ILE A 37 -5.09 3.40 -7.02
C ILE A 37 -4.42 3.65 -8.37
N GLU A 38 -3.11 3.81 -8.41
CA GLU A 38 -2.36 4.34 -9.57
C GLU A 38 -1.72 3.23 -10.44
N LEU A 39 -2.45 2.15 -10.77
CA LEU A 39 -1.91 1.02 -11.54
C LEU A 39 -2.22 1.06 -13.05
N ALA A 40 -2.86 2.13 -13.54
CA ALA A 40 -3.32 2.24 -14.92
C ALA A 40 -2.24 1.99 -15.98
N GLY A 41 -0.99 2.35 -15.70
CA GLY A 41 0.15 2.23 -16.63
C GLY A 41 0.75 0.83 -16.77
N ILE A 42 0.23 -0.18 -16.06
CA ILE A 42 0.69 -1.57 -16.17
C ILE A 42 0.04 -2.25 -17.38
N ASP A 43 0.88 -2.82 -18.24
CA ASP A 43 0.52 -3.55 -19.46
C ASP A 43 1.38 -4.84 -19.63
N LEU A 44 1.36 -5.45 -20.82
CA LEU A 44 2.11 -6.68 -21.12
C LEU A 44 3.64 -6.50 -21.14
N ASP A 45 4.15 -5.27 -21.19
CA ASP A 45 5.59 -4.99 -21.10
C ASP A 45 6.09 -4.98 -19.64
N TYR A 46 5.21 -5.22 -18.67
CA TYR A 46 5.58 -5.37 -17.25
C TYR A 46 5.90 -6.82 -16.89
N GLY A 47 6.56 -7.01 -15.76
CA GLY A 47 6.76 -8.30 -15.12
C GLY A 47 6.45 -8.22 -13.64
N VAL A 48 6.26 -9.38 -13.01
CA VAL A 48 6.13 -9.52 -11.56
C VAL A 48 7.42 -10.07 -10.99
N ARG A 49 8.00 -9.40 -10.00
CA ARG A 49 9.11 -9.95 -9.21
C ARG A 49 8.68 -10.19 -7.79
N VAL A 50 8.68 -11.45 -7.36
CA VAL A 50 8.30 -11.81 -5.99
C VAL A 50 9.54 -11.91 -5.11
N TYR A 51 9.49 -11.20 -3.99
CA TYR A 51 10.50 -11.15 -2.94
C TYR A 51 9.96 -11.87 -1.69
N GLY A 52 10.77 -12.75 -1.11
CA GLY A 52 10.43 -13.51 0.09
C GLY A 52 11.67 -13.81 0.94
N ALA A 53 11.45 -14.53 2.05
CA ALA A 53 12.52 -15.05 2.90
C ALA A 53 13.61 -15.73 2.06
N PRO A 54 14.90 -15.55 2.39
CA PRO A 54 16.01 -15.66 1.46
C PRO A 54 16.06 -17.04 0.82
N LYS A 55 15.62 -17.10 -0.43
CA LYS A 55 16.02 -18.14 -1.37
C LYS A 55 16.67 -17.43 -2.56
N PRO A 56 17.74 -18.00 -3.14
CA PRO A 56 18.52 -17.35 -4.20
C PRO A 56 17.76 -17.02 -5.49
N GLU A 57 16.49 -17.39 -5.60
CA GLU A 57 15.70 -17.29 -6.81
C GLU A 57 14.59 -16.27 -6.61
N GLN A 58 14.84 -15.03 -7.04
CA GLN A 58 13.76 -14.11 -7.37
C GLN A 58 12.93 -14.76 -8.48
N LYS A 59 11.66 -15.04 -8.22
CA LYS A 59 10.76 -15.54 -9.25
C LYS A 59 10.24 -14.37 -10.05
N GLU A 60 10.54 -14.39 -11.34
CA GLU A 60 10.06 -13.42 -12.32
C GLU A 60 8.91 -14.05 -13.11
N TYR A 61 7.83 -13.28 -13.26
CA TYR A 61 6.65 -13.65 -14.04
C TYR A 61 6.43 -12.58 -15.12
N ASP A 62 5.86 -12.97 -16.25
CA ASP A 62 5.64 -12.07 -17.38
C ASP A 62 4.46 -11.10 -17.20
N GLY A 63 4.17 -10.34 -18.26
CA GLY A 63 3.12 -9.32 -18.27
C GLY A 63 1.71 -9.85 -18.13
N PHE A 64 1.44 -11.12 -18.43
CA PHE A 64 0.12 -11.71 -18.18
C PHE A 64 -0.16 -11.77 -16.68
N TYR A 65 0.81 -12.20 -15.89
CA TYR A 65 0.71 -12.23 -14.43
C TYR A 65 0.67 -10.82 -13.83
N ALA A 66 1.39 -9.87 -14.41
CA ALA A 66 1.34 -8.46 -14.00
C ALA A 66 -0.07 -7.87 -14.18
N LEU A 67 -0.72 -8.13 -15.32
CA LEU A 67 -2.10 -7.72 -15.58
C LEU A 67 -3.10 -8.40 -14.64
N LYS A 68 -2.91 -9.68 -14.34
CA LYS A 68 -3.78 -10.43 -13.42
C LYS A 68 -3.73 -9.85 -12.00
N LEU A 69 -2.53 -9.53 -11.50
CA LEU A 69 -2.38 -8.89 -10.19
C LEU A 69 -2.89 -7.45 -10.19
N LYS A 70 -2.67 -6.68 -11.26
CA LYS A 70 -3.27 -5.36 -11.45
C LYS A 70 -4.79 -5.43 -11.33
N GLU A 71 -5.45 -6.31 -12.09
CA GLU A 71 -6.90 -6.45 -12.09
C GLU A 71 -7.41 -6.85 -10.70
N MET A 72 -6.73 -7.81 -10.04
CA MET A 72 -7.06 -8.21 -8.67
C MET A 72 -7.04 -7.01 -7.71
N ILE A 73 -5.98 -6.19 -7.75
CA ILE A 73 -5.85 -5.01 -6.89
C ILE A 73 -6.89 -3.96 -7.23
N GLU A 74 -7.00 -3.53 -8.49
CA GLU A 74 -7.92 -2.44 -8.90
C GLU A 74 -9.38 -2.78 -8.63
N LYS A 75 -9.77 -4.05 -8.75
CA LYS A 75 -11.15 -4.50 -8.53
C LYS A 75 -11.53 -4.63 -7.07
N THR A 76 -10.59 -4.99 -6.20
CA THR A 76 -10.90 -5.42 -4.83
C THR A 76 -10.31 -4.53 -3.74
N ALA A 77 -9.24 -3.81 -4.03
CA ALA A 77 -8.58 -2.95 -3.07
C ALA A 77 -9.33 -1.63 -2.91
N SER A 78 -9.26 -1.06 -1.71
CA SER A 78 -9.76 0.29 -1.43
C SER A 78 -8.76 1.05 -0.56
N PRO A 79 -8.66 2.39 -0.67
CA PRO A 79 -7.83 3.16 0.26
C PRO A 79 -8.26 2.92 1.71
N SER A 80 -7.30 2.54 2.56
CA SER A 80 -7.53 2.41 3.99
C SER A 80 -8.04 3.73 4.57
N ARG A 81 -9.00 3.63 5.49
CA ARG A 81 -9.55 4.75 6.26
C ARG A 81 -9.15 4.71 7.72
N ASN A 82 -8.29 3.77 8.11
CA ASN A 82 -7.80 3.64 9.47
C ASN A 82 -6.48 4.42 9.62
N PRO A 83 -6.48 5.59 10.29
CA PRO A 83 -5.30 6.44 10.40
C PRO A 83 -4.12 5.76 11.10
N ILE A 84 -4.39 4.88 12.06
CA ILE A 84 -3.35 4.15 12.79
C ILE A 84 -2.63 3.20 11.84
N ILE A 85 -3.37 2.44 11.03
CA ILE A 85 -2.78 1.53 10.03
C ILE A 85 -2.02 2.32 8.96
N ILE A 86 -2.57 3.45 8.49
CA ILE A 86 -1.91 4.30 7.49
C ILE A 86 -0.56 4.78 8.01
N MET A 87 -0.52 5.35 9.22
CA MET A 87 0.71 5.83 9.83
C MET A 87 1.69 4.68 10.11
N TYR A 88 1.20 3.57 10.67
CA TYR A 88 2.02 2.39 10.96
C TYR A 88 2.74 1.90 9.71
N GLN A 89 2.03 1.72 8.59
CA GLN A 89 2.64 1.21 7.37
C GLN A 89 3.70 2.18 6.80
N HIS A 90 3.45 3.49 6.84
CA HIS A 90 4.44 4.48 6.41
C HIS A 90 5.70 4.49 7.30
N ILE A 91 5.53 4.35 8.62
CA ILE A 91 6.66 4.29 9.55
C ILE A 91 7.41 2.97 9.39
N TRP A 92 6.70 1.85 9.37
CA TRP A 92 7.26 0.50 9.28
C TRP A 92 8.06 0.32 7.99
N TYR A 93 7.49 0.73 6.86
CA TYR A 93 8.19 0.70 5.57
C TYR A 93 9.49 1.51 5.61
N ASN A 94 9.49 2.70 6.20
CA ASN A 94 10.67 3.56 6.25
C ASN A 94 11.72 3.13 7.30
N ALA A 95 11.36 2.28 8.27
CA ALA A 95 12.22 1.93 9.41
C ALA A 95 12.71 0.48 9.43
N VAL A 96 11.92 -0.48 8.94
CA VAL A 96 12.18 -1.92 9.12
C VAL A 96 12.26 -2.68 7.79
N THR A 97 11.45 -2.32 6.79
CA THR A 97 11.45 -2.91 5.42
C THR A 97 11.21 -4.42 5.30
N ASP A 98 10.99 -5.16 6.40
CA ASP A 98 10.78 -6.62 6.44
C ASP A 98 9.55 -7.00 7.31
N GLY A 99 9.17 -8.27 7.34
CA GLY A 99 8.06 -8.81 8.14
C GLY A 99 6.70 -8.80 7.43
N TYR A 100 6.70 -8.53 6.11
CA TYR A 100 5.51 -8.66 5.26
C TYR A 100 5.24 -10.12 4.92
N ASP A 101 3.97 -10.48 4.72
CA ASP A 101 3.57 -11.84 4.35
C ASP A 101 4.15 -12.22 2.98
N ILE A 102 4.10 -11.27 2.05
CA ILE A 102 4.68 -11.34 0.71
C ILE A 102 5.01 -9.92 0.22
N VAL A 103 6.13 -9.80 -0.49
CA VAL A 103 6.50 -8.59 -1.20
C VAL A 103 6.59 -8.95 -2.68
N PHE A 104 5.97 -8.17 -3.55
CA PHE A 104 6.14 -8.33 -4.98
C PHE A 104 6.19 -6.98 -5.66
N TRP A 105 6.81 -6.93 -6.84
CA TRP A 105 6.94 -5.71 -7.61
C TRP A 105 6.32 -5.90 -8.98
N LEU A 106 5.63 -4.88 -9.46
CA LEU A 106 5.16 -4.77 -10.83
C LEU A 106 6.05 -3.74 -11.52
N GLU A 107 6.94 -4.19 -12.41
CA GLU A 107 7.98 -3.35 -12.99
C GLU A 107 8.01 -3.47 -14.51
N PRO A 108 8.37 -2.42 -15.26
CA PRO A 108 8.64 -2.55 -16.68
C PRO A 108 9.81 -3.51 -16.95
N ASN A 109 9.65 -4.44 -17.90
CA ASN A 109 10.70 -5.40 -18.28
C ASN A 109 11.86 -4.73 -19.03
N LYS A 110 11.64 -3.54 -19.61
CA LYS A 110 12.63 -2.80 -20.40
C LYS A 110 13.33 -1.75 -19.52
N PRO A 111 14.66 -1.83 -19.33
CA PRO A 111 15.42 -0.78 -18.65
C PRO A 111 15.23 0.58 -19.34
N GLY A 112 15.00 1.64 -18.56
CA GLY A 112 14.77 2.98 -19.11
C GLY A 112 13.37 3.21 -19.68
N SER A 113 12.43 2.28 -19.48
CA SER A 113 11.01 2.53 -19.75
C SER A 113 10.52 3.73 -18.93
N PRO A 114 9.67 4.62 -19.49
CA PRO A 114 9.02 5.68 -18.72
C PRO A 114 7.97 5.14 -17.74
N GLY A 115 7.70 3.83 -17.76
CA GLY A 115 6.77 3.16 -16.84
C GLY A 115 7.24 3.26 -15.39
N ARG A 116 6.27 3.35 -14.47
CA ARG A 116 6.52 3.40 -13.03
C ARG A 116 6.72 1.99 -12.50
N SER A 117 7.58 1.81 -11.50
CA SER A 117 7.65 0.56 -10.74
C SER A 117 6.73 0.63 -9.52
N TYR A 118 6.07 -0.49 -9.22
CA TYR A 118 5.09 -0.57 -8.14
C TYR A 118 5.52 -1.63 -7.14
N GLY A 119 5.94 -1.21 -5.95
CA GLY A 119 6.25 -2.11 -4.84
C GLY A 119 5.00 -2.44 -4.03
N CYS A 120 4.67 -3.71 -3.91
CA CYS A 120 3.49 -4.20 -3.23
C CYS A 120 3.89 -5.02 -1.99
N TYR A 121 3.58 -4.49 -0.80
CA TYR A 121 3.96 -5.10 0.48
C TYR A 121 2.69 -5.50 1.25
N LEU A 122 2.39 -6.79 1.30
CA LEU A 122 1.18 -7.31 1.94
C LEU A 122 1.45 -7.67 3.41
N SER A 123 0.57 -7.24 4.31
CA SER A 123 0.53 -7.65 5.72
C SER A 123 -0.91 -7.80 6.18
N GLY A 124 -1.34 -9.04 6.41
CA GLY A 124 -2.73 -9.41 6.62
C GLY A 124 -3.61 -8.92 5.47
N ASN A 125 -4.57 -8.06 5.80
CA ASN A 125 -5.51 -7.47 4.84
C ASN A 125 -5.09 -6.05 4.41
N THR A 126 -3.83 -5.68 4.64
CA THR A 126 -3.28 -4.37 4.29
C THR A 126 -2.21 -4.52 3.21
N LEU A 127 -2.38 -3.81 2.10
CA LEU A 127 -1.38 -3.71 1.05
C LEU A 127 -0.78 -2.29 1.06
N PHE A 128 0.49 -2.17 1.40
CA PHE A 128 1.24 -0.94 1.19
C PHE A 128 1.73 -0.91 -0.25
N LEU A 129 1.22 0.03 -1.04
CA LEU A 129 1.55 0.22 -2.44
C LEU A 129 2.51 1.41 -2.56
N ARG A 130 3.74 1.12 -2.98
CA ARG A 130 4.78 2.08 -3.29
C ARG A 130 4.80 2.36 -4.77
N VAL A 131 4.96 3.62 -5.15
CA VAL A 131 5.01 4.06 -6.55
C VAL A 131 6.34 4.77 -6.80
N GLU A 132 7.22 4.20 -7.62
CA GLU A 132 8.49 4.80 -8.02
C GLU A 132 8.40 5.46 -9.42
N TYR A 133 9.19 6.50 -9.73
CA TYR A 133 10.24 7.10 -8.88
C TYR A 133 9.78 8.30 -8.02
N ASP A 134 8.60 8.88 -8.28
CA ASP A 134 8.14 10.13 -7.64
C ASP A 134 6.75 10.03 -7.01
N GLY A 135 6.23 8.82 -6.84
CA GLY A 135 4.82 8.60 -6.53
C GLY A 135 4.49 8.60 -5.03
N TRP A 136 3.22 8.90 -4.75
CA TRP A 136 2.68 8.84 -3.39
C TRP A 136 2.40 7.39 -3.00
N ASN A 137 2.94 6.96 -1.86
CA ASN A 137 2.62 5.65 -1.31
C ASN A 137 1.15 5.62 -0.85
N ARG A 138 0.53 4.45 -1.01
CA ARG A 138 -0.86 4.21 -0.62
C ARG A 138 -0.93 3.04 0.35
N VAL A 139 -1.83 3.15 1.30
CA VAL A 139 -2.19 2.04 2.19
C VAL A 139 -3.57 1.57 1.81
N LEU A 140 -3.66 0.37 1.26
CA LEU A 140 -4.89 -0.20 0.77
C LEU A 140 -5.40 -1.27 1.73
N THR A 141 -6.71 -1.33 1.92
CA THR A 141 -7.39 -2.50 2.47
C THR A 141 -7.70 -3.45 1.33
N VAL A 142 -7.31 -4.71 1.46
CA VAL A 142 -7.50 -5.76 0.45
C VAL A 142 -8.20 -6.98 1.05
N PRO A 143 -9.07 -7.68 0.29
CA PRO A 143 -9.72 -8.89 0.78
C PRO A 143 -8.94 -10.18 0.48
N PHE A 144 -7.82 -10.08 -0.24
CA PHE A 144 -6.99 -11.22 -0.61
C PHE A 144 -5.79 -11.42 0.33
N SER A 145 -5.33 -12.65 0.39
CA SER A 145 -4.23 -13.14 1.20
C SER A 145 -3.00 -13.47 0.33
N LYS A 146 -1.87 -13.76 1.01
CA LYS A 146 -0.68 -14.31 0.37
C LYS A 146 -0.98 -15.52 -0.51
N ALA A 147 -1.78 -16.46 -0.03
CA ALA A 147 -2.08 -17.70 -0.74
C ALA A 147 -2.82 -17.44 -2.06
N GLU A 148 -3.69 -16.44 -2.08
CA GLU A 148 -4.41 -16.03 -3.30
C GLU A 148 -3.49 -15.36 -4.31
N ILE A 149 -2.51 -14.56 -3.87
CA ILE A 149 -1.47 -14.02 -4.75
C ILE A 149 -0.61 -15.16 -5.32
N GLU A 150 -0.14 -16.06 -4.47
CA GLU A 150 0.66 -17.21 -4.91
C GLU A 150 -0.12 -18.09 -5.89
N THR A 151 -1.42 -18.30 -5.67
CA THR A 151 -2.31 -19.01 -6.60
C THR A 151 -2.50 -18.24 -7.90
N ALA A 152 -2.61 -16.91 -7.85
CA ALA A 152 -2.68 -16.08 -9.06
C ALA A 152 -1.40 -16.19 -9.90
N LEU A 153 -0.27 -16.42 -9.25
CA LEU A 153 1.06 -16.59 -9.84
C LEU A 153 1.43 -18.05 -10.14
N GLN A 154 0.55 -19.03 -9.88
CA GLN A 154 0.79 -20.39 -10.35
C GLN A 154 0.54 -20.46 -11.86
N HIS A 155 1.52 -21.00 -12.60
CA HIS A 155 1.34 -21.34 -14.01
C HIS A 155 0.13 -22.27 -14.14
N LEU A 156 -0.80 -21.91 -15.03
CA LEU A 156 -1.88 -22.82 -15.36
C LEU A 156 -1.24 -24.05 -16.05
N PRO A 157 -1.67 -25.28 -15.72
CA PRO A 157 -1.08 -26.52 -16.27
C PRO A 157 -1.27 -26.71 -17.78
N ALA A 158 -1.72 -25.68 -18.52
CA ALA A 158 -1.81 -25.66 -19.98
C ALA A 158 -0.69 -24.83 -20.64
N GLU A 159 0.24 -24.23 -19.88
CA GLU A 159 1.38 -23.45 -20.41
C GLU A 159 2.67 -24.27 -20.62
N GLU A 160 2.69 -25.54 -20.23
CA GLU A 160 3.74 -26.47 -20.68
C GLU A 160 3.38 -27.02 -22.07
N THR A 161 3.53 -26.20 -23.11
CA THR A 161 3.63 -26.73 -24.48
C THR A 161 5.08 -27.21 -24.74
N PRO A 162 5.27 -28.39 -25.35
CA PRO A 162 6.55 -29.08 -25.50
C PRO A 162 7.56 -28.39 -26.42
#